data_AF-A0A835RBV0-F1
#
_entry.id   AF-A0A835RBV0-F1
#
_cell.length_a   1.000
_cell.length_b   1.000
_cell.length_c   1.000
_cell.angle_alpha   90.00
_cell.angle_beta   90.00
_cell.angle_gamma   90.00
#
_symmetry.space_group_name_H-M   'P 1'
#
loop_
_entity.id
_entity.type
_entity.pdbx_description
1 polymer ?
#
loop_
_entity_poly.entity_id
_entity_poly.type
_entity_poly.pdbx_seq_one_letter_code
_entity_poly.pdbx_strand_id
1 'polypeptide(L)'
;MDTVEEEVEEYSWREVVLPRLIPIVQEPELEREPEGERRRGRDILIAIDHGPNSRHAFNWALTHFCRLADTLHLILAVSSVHNEVVYEKSRELMETLAVEALQTVLVKTVARIVEGDPGKVICREAERLKPAAVVMGTRGRSIIESVLKGSVSEYCFHNCKSAPVIIVPGKDVGEASVI
;
A
#
# COMPACT_ATOMS: atom_id res chain seq x y z
N MET A 1 -34.51 -14.09 -13.23
CA MET A 1 -34.36 -13.42 -11.93
C MET A 1 -33.00 -12.76 -11.97
N ASP A 2 -33.05 -11.54 -12.47
CA ASP A 2 -32.12 -10.41 -12.41
C ASP A 2 -30.61 -10.70 -12.48
N THR A 3 -30.09 -10.53 -13.70
CA THR A 3 -28.69 -10.16 -13.93
C THR A 3 -28.47 -8.80 -13.26
N VAL A 4 -27.80 -8.80 -12.12
CA VAL A 4 -27.27 -7.56 -11.52
C VAL A 4 -26.26 -7.02 -12.53
N GLU A 5 -26.63 -5.97 -13.24
CA GLU A 5 -25.67 -5.17 -13.99
C GLU A 5 -24.68 -4.63 -12.96
N GLU A 6 -23.46 -5.18 -12.93
CA GLU A 6 -22.37 -4.56 -12.21
C GLU A 6 -22.18 -3.17 -12.83
N GLU A 7 -22.60 -2.13 -12.11
CA GLU A 7 -22.22 -0.76 -12.43
C GLU A 7 -20.71 -0.74 -12.60
N VAL A 8 -20.27 -0.56 -13.84
CA VAL A 8 -18.86 -0.33 -14.14
C VAL A 8 -18.54 1.06 -13.59
N GLU A 9 -18.25 1.14 -12.29
CA GLU A 9 -17.73 2.35 -11.65
C GLU A 9 -16.57 2.84 -12.50
N GLU A 10 -16.71 4.03 -13.10
CA GLU A 10 -15.70 4.64 -13.95
C GLU A 10 -14.39 4.75 -13.17
N TYR A 11 -13.40 3.92 -13.53
CA TYR A 11 -12.17 3.79 -12.76
C TYR A 11 -11.25 4.95 -13.11
N SER A 12 -11.14 5.94 -12.20
CA SER A 12 -10.27 7.10 -12.40
C SER A 12 -9.05 7.03 -11.48
N TRP A 13 -7.86 7.12 -12.05
CA TRP A 13 -6.60 7.11 -11.30
C TRP A 13 -5.55 8.01 -11.93
N ARG A 14 -4.60 8.46 -11.12
CA ARG A 14 -3.41 9.19 -11.55
C ARG A 14 -2.17 8.48 -11.02
N GLU A 15 -1.28 8.08 -11.92
CA GLU A 15 0.06 7.64 -11.53
C GLU A 15 0.87 8.85 -11.08
N VAL A 16 1.67 8.66 -10.03
CA VAL A 16 2.56 9.70 -9.54
C VAL A 16 3.92 9.49 -10.19
N VAL A 17 4.40 10.50 -10.93
CA VAL A 17 5.75 10.50 -11.51
C VAL A 17 6.75 10.79 -10.40
N LEU A 18 7.34 9.72 -9.85
CA LEU A 18 8.32 9.83 -8.76
C LEU A 18 9.71 10.27 -9.29
N PRO A 19 10.49 11.04 -8.50
CA PRO A 19 11.86 11.38 -8.86
C PRO A 19 12.70 10.13 -9.13
N ARG A 20 13.33 10.06 -10.30
CA ARG A 20 14.23 8.95 -10.68
C ARG A 20 15.57 9.11 -9.95
N LEU A 21 15.60 8.72 -8.68
CA LEU A 21 16.80 8.79 -7.84
C LEU A 21 17.58 7.46 -7.79
N ILE A 22 17.19 6.47 -8.61
CA ILE A 22 17.91 5.19 -8.77
C ILE A 22 18.42 5.11 -10.22
N PRO A 23 19.70 4.78 -10.48
CA PRO A 23 20.11 4.35 -11.81
C PRO A 23 19.24 3.15 -12.20
N ILE A 24 18.69 3.16 -13.41
CA ILE A 24 18.06 1.97 -13.96
C ILE A 24 19.18 0.92 -14.03
N VAL A 25 19.26 0.05 -13.02
CA VAL A 25 20.06 -1.16 -13.12
C VAL A 25 19.35 -1.95 -14.21
N GLN A 26 19.92 -1.94 -15.41
CA GLN A 26 19.53 -2.88 -16.46
C GLN A 26 19.43 -4.26 -15.79
N GLU A 27 18.36 -5.01 -16.07
CA GLU A 27 18.29 -6.40 -15.63
C GLU A 27 19.64 -7.05 -15.95
N PRO A 28 20.41 -7.50 -14.95
CA PRO A 28 21.74 -8.00 -15.24
C PRO A 28 21.57 -9.21 -16.14
N GLU A 29 22.12 -9.16 -17.36
CA GLU A 29 22.22 -10.27 -18.31
C GLU A 29 23.16 -11.38 -17.79
N LEU A 30 23.40 -11.47 -16.48
CA LEU A 30 24.42 -12.32 -15.90
C LEU A 30 23.88 -13.73 -15.67
N GLU A 31 24.59 -14.66 -16.31
CA GLU A 31 24.44 -16.11 -16.23
C GLU A 31 24.29 -16.60 -14.79
N ARG A 32 23.37 -17.57 -14.64
CA ARG A 32 22.93 -18.13 -13.36
C ARG A 32 24.09 -18.84 -12.65
N GLU A 33 24.56 -18.30 -11.53
CA GLU A 33 25.35 -19.10 -10.59
C GLU A 33 24.42 -20.09 -9.84
N PRO A 34 24.82 -21.37 -9.64
CA PRO A 34 23.85 -22.43 -9.33
C PRO A 34 23.43 -22.53 -7.84
N GLU A 35 24.00 -21.76 -6.91
CA GLU A 35 23.88 -22.08 -5.47
C GLU A 35 23.49 -20.92 -4.53
N GLY A 36 22.81 -19.90 -5.05
CA GLY A 36 22.19 -18.88 -4.20
C GLY A 36 20.97 -18.27 -4.86
N GLU A 37 19.79 -18.83 -4.61
CA GLU A 37 18.53 -18.21 -5.01
C GLU A 37 18.39 -16.85 -4.34
N ARG A 38 18.87 -15.78 -5.00
CA ARG A 38 18.38 -14.44 -4.71
C ARG A 38 16.88 -14.49 -4.95
N ARG A 39 16.09 -14.48 -3.87
CA ARG A 39 14.63 -14.48 -3.95
C ARG A 39 14.21 -13.39 -4.94
N ARG A 40 13.40 -13.75 -5.94
CA ARG A 40 12.78 -12.79 -6.86
C ARG A 40 12.15 -11.65 -6.06
N GLY A 41 12.30 -10.43 -6.58
CA GLY A 41 11.65 -9.25 -6.02
C GLY A 41 10.15 -9.46 -5.88
N ARG A 42 9.57 -9.02 -4.77
CA ARG A 42 8.14 -9.11 -4.50
C ARG A 42 7.48 -7.75 -4.67
N ASP A 43 6.26 -7.74 -5.16
CA ASP A 43 5.41 -6.56 -5.09
C ASP A 43 4.78 -6.47 -3.69
N ILE A 44 4.99 -5.34 -3.00
CA ILE A 44 4.40 -5.06 -1.68
C ILE A 44 3.44 -3.88 -1.83
N LEU A 45 2.17 -4.08 -1.53
CA LEU A 45 1.16 -3.03 -1.59
C LEU A 45 1.03 -2.37 -0.21
N ILE A 46 1.11 -1.04 -0.14
CA ILE A 46 0.87 -0.29 1.11
C ILE A 46 -0.27 0.70 0.90
N ALA A 47 -1.30 0.59 1.72
CA ALA A 47 -2.40 1.55 1.78
C ALA A 47 -1.96 2.77 2.61
N ILE A 48 -1.97 3.94 1.96
CA ILE A 48 -1.54 5.22 2.53
C ILE A 48 -2.76 6.14 2.70
N ASP A 49 -2.74 6.93 3.77
CA ASP A 49 -3.61 8.09 3.98
C ASP A 49 -2.80 9.26 4.57
N HIS A 50 -3.43 10.41 4.81
CA HIS A 50 -2.78 11.53 5.49
C HIS A 50 -2.70 11.34 7.04
N GLY A 51 -3.01 10.15 7.54
CA GLY A 51 -3.08 9.83 8.95
C GLY A 51 -1.78 9.23 9.50
N PRO A 52 -1.57 9.29 10.83
CA PRO A 52 -0.35 8.78 11.47
C PRO A 52 -0.24 7.25 11.42
N ASN A 53 -1.36 6.52 11.34
CA ASN A 53 -1.35 5.06 11.37
C ASN A 53 -0.85 4.46 10.05
N SER A 54 -1.21 5.05 8.90
CA SER A 54 -0.66 4.60 7.62
C SER A 54 0.83 4.94 7.50
N ARG A 55 1.26 6.10 8.00
CA ARG A 55 2.69 6.45 8.12
C ARG A 55 3.44 5.45 8.99
N HIS A 56 2.87 5.05 10.12
CA HIS A 56 3.46 4.03 10.97
C HIS A 56 3.55 2.68 10.26
N ALA A 57 2.49 2.25 9.55
CA ALA A 57 2.48 1.02 8.79
C ALA A 57 3.52 1.00 7.66
N PHE A 58 3.69 2.13 6.97
CA PHE A 58 4.74 2.34 5.98
C PHE A 58 6.13 2.17 6.60
N ASN A 59 6.43 2.86 7.70
CA ASN A 59 7.74 2.74 8.39
C ASN A 59 8.00 1.32 8.88
N TRP A 60 6.97 0.66 9.44
CA TRP A 60 7.04 -0.73 9.88
C TRP A 60 7.37 -1.66 8.70
N ALA A 61 6.70 -1.47 7.56
CA ALA A 61 6.96 -2.27 6.36
C ALA A 61 8.39 -2.09 5.85
N LEU A 62 8.89 -0.85 5.80
CA LEU A 62 10.28 -0.60 5.40
C LEU A 62 11.26 -1.31 6.35
N THR A 63 11.06 -1.17 7.65
CA THR A 63 12.01 -1.66 8.67
C THR A 63 12.01 -3.19 8.78
N HIS A 64 10.83 -3.82 8.67
CA HIS A 64 10.67 -5.22 9.07
C HIS A 64 10.27 -6.16 7.94
N PHE A 65 9.79 -5.64 6.81
CA PHE A 65 9.17 -6.47 5.78
C PHE A 65 9.82 -6.35 4.40
N CYS A 66 10.20 -5.13 4.01
CA CYS A 66 10.77 -4.83 2.70
C CYS A 66 12.25 -5.22 2.63
N ARG A 67 12.69 -5.53 1.41
CA ARG A 67 14.06 -5.87 1.04
C ARG A 67 14.42 -5.11 -0.23
N LEU A 68 15.72 -4.95 -0.49
CA LEU A 68 16.22 -4.21 -1.66
C LEU A 68 15.62 -4.67 -3.00
N ALA A 69 15.39 -5.98 -3.18
CA ALA A 69 14.83 -6.53 -4.41
C ALA A 69 13.32 -6.30 -4.58
N ASP A 70 12.60 -5.86 -3.54
CA ASP A 70 11.15 -5.67 -3.62
C ASP A 70 10.76 -4.43 -4.45
N THR A 71 9.50 -4.37 -4.87
CA THR A 71 8.87 -3.17 -5.41
C THR A 71 7.73 -2.75 -4.48
N LEU A 72 7.80 -1.53 -3.99
CA LEU A 72 6.82 -0.93 -3.10
C LEU A 72 5.76 -0.19 -3.90
N HIS A 73 4.50 -0.60 -3.78
CA HIS A 73 3.35 0.03 -4.41
C HIS A 73 2.57 0.83 -3.36
N LEU A 74 2.66 2.16 -3.42
CA LEU A 74 1.91 3.05 -2.54
C LEU A 74 0.57 3.40 -3.19
N ILE A 75 -0.55 3.11 -2.49
CA ILE A 75 -1.90 3.43 -2.96
C ILE A 75 -2.59 4.37 -1.99
N LEU A 76 -3.18 5.44 -2.53
CA LEU A 76 -4.04 6.35 -1.79
C LEU A 76 -5.36 6.48 -2.52
N ALA A 77 -6.45 6.17 -1.81
CA ALA A 77 -7.80 6.41 -2.29
C ALA A 77 -8.24 7.84 -1.96
N VAL A 78 -8.82 8.53 -2.94
CA VAL A 78 -9.35 9.90 -2.80
C VAL A 78 -10.78 9.97 -3.29
N SER A 79 -11.53 10.99 -2.84
CA SER A 79 -12.90 11.20 -3.30
C SER A 79 -12.98 11.67 -4.76
N SER A 80 -11.98 12.41 -5.24
CA SER A 80 -11.81 12.66 -6.67
C SER A 80 -10.38 13.00 -7.04
N VAL A 81 -9.88 12.41 -8.13
CA VAL A 81 -8.55 12.73 -8.69
C VAL A 81 -8.54 14.02 -9.52
N HIS A 82 -9.72 14.55 -9.86
CA HIS A 82 -9.90 15.81 -10.57
C HIS A 82 -9.84 17.04 -9.65
N ASN A 83 -9.88 16.82 -8.33
CA ASN A 83 -9.64 17.88 -7.37
C ASN A 83 -8.13 18.14 -7.27
N GLU A 84 -7.65 19.18 -7.96
CA GLU A 84 -6.22 19.49 -7.99
C GLU A 84 -5.64 19.76 -6.60
N VAL A 85 -6.36 20.41 -5.70
CA VAL A 85 -5.84 20.65 -4.33
C VAL A 85 -5.60 19.33 -3.59
N VAL A 86 -6.54 18.38 -3.72
CA VAL A 86 -6.40 17.03 -3.13
C VAL A 86 -5.27 16.27 -3.82
N TYR A 87 -5.19 16.34 -5.15
CA TYR A 87 -4.18 15.63 -5.91
C TYR A 87 -2.76 16.14 -5.62
N GLU A 88 -2.54 17.46 -5.63
CA GLU A 88 -1.23 18.08 -5.36
C GLU A 88 -0.71 17.65 -3.99
N LYS A 89 -1.55 17.76 -2.95
CA LYS A 89 -1.20 17.33 -1.59
C LYS A 89 -0.95 15.82 -1.49
N SER A 90 -1.73 15.03 -2.22
CA SER A 90 -1.56 13.58 -2.30
C SER A 90 -0.24 13.20 -2.99
N ARG A 91 0.12 13.93 -4.05
CA ARG A 91 1.36 13.74 -4.80
C ARG A 91 2.57 14.06 -3.93
N GLU A 92 2.55 15.19 -3.23
CA GLU A 92 3.62 15.59 -2.29
C GLU A 92 3.85 14.53 -1.20
N LEU A 93 2.77 13.95 -0.66
CA LEU A 93 2.86 12.84 0.28
C LEU A 93 3.56 11.62 -0.35
N MET A 94 3.14 11.21 -1.55
CA MET A 94 3.70 10.06 -2.25
C MET A 94 5.18 10.24 -2.59
N GLU A 95 5.58 11.43 -3.05
CA GLU A 95 6.97 11.78 -3.32
C GLU A 95 7.82 11.70 -2.05
N THR A 96 7.32 12.26 -0.95
CA THR A 96 8.00 12.22 0.36
C THR A 96 8.25 10.78 0.81
N LEU A 97 7.22 9.93 0.74
CA LEU A 97 7.32 8.52 1.14
C LEU A 97 8.26 7.75 0.21
N ALA A 98 8.23 8.00 -1.11
CA ALA A 98 9.14 7.34 -2.05
C ALA A 98 10.61 7.68 -1.78
N VAL A 99 10.92 8.95 -1.47
CA VAL A 99 12.28 9.36 -1.08
C VAL A 99 12.71 8.66 0.20
N GLU A 100 11.84 8.59 1.21
CA GLU A 100 12.12 7.89 2.48
C GLU A 100 12.36 6.39 2.28
N ALA A 101 11.54 5.73 1.44
CA ALA A 101 11.71 4.32 1.11
C ALA A 101 13.06 4.04 0.41
N LEU A 102 13.43 4.90 -0.54
CA LEU A 102 14.71 4.81 -1.23
C LEU A 102 15.89 5.00 -0.26
N GLN A 103 15.83 6.00 0.61
CA GLN A 103 16.90 6.30 1.56
C GLN A 103 17.05 5.23 2.65
N THR A 104 15.96 4.57 3.04
CA THR A 104 15.95 3.61 4.15
C THR A 104 16.38 2.20 3.72
N VAL A 105 15.85 1.69 2.60
CA VAL A 105 16.06 0.29 2.18
C VAL A 105 16.42 0.11 0.71
N LEU A 106 16.64 1.20 -0.03
CA LEU A 106 16.95 1.18 -1.47
C LEU A 106 15.91 0.46 -2.32
N VAL A 107 14.64 0.48 -1.90
CA VAL A 107 13.54 -0.22 -2.57
C VAL A 107 12.97 0.64 -3.70
N LYS A 108 12.65 0.01 -4.84
CA LYS A 108 11.92 0.66 -5.92
C LYS A 108 10.51 1.01 -5.45
N THR A 109 10.06 2.23 -5.71
CA THR A 109 8.70 2.67 -5.35
C THR A 109 7.89 3.04 -6.59
N VAL A 110 6.62 2.64 -6.59
CA VAL A 110 5.57 3.05 -7.53
C VAL A 110 4.43 3.62 -6.70
N ALA A 111 3.85 4.74 -7.13
CA ALA A 111 2.78 5.40 -6.39
C ALA A 111 1.58 5.69 -7.29
N ARG A 112 0.37 5.45 -6.78
CA ARG A 112 -0.88 5.66 -7.49
C ARG A 112 -1.94 6.27 -6.57
N ILE A 113 -2.59 7.31 -7.07
CA ILE A 113 -3.74 7.96 -6.43
C ILE A 113 -4.98 7.53 -7.21
N VAL A 114 -5.96 6.97 -6.52
CA VAL A 114 -7.12 6.33 -7.15
C VAL A 114 -8.40 6.94 -6.59
N GLU A 115 -9.35 7.25 -7.46
CA GLU A 115 -10.68 7.70 -7.06
C GLU A 115 -11.54 6.52 -6.59
N GLY A 116 -12.21 6.66 -5.45
CA GLY A 116 -13.23 5.70 -4.99
C GLY A 116 -13.20 5.37 -3.50
N ASP A 117 -14.00 4.35 -3.12
CA ASP A 117 -14.01 3.83 -1.75
C ASP A 117 -12.67 3.15 -1.41
N PRO A 118 -12.00 3.53 -0.31
CA PRO A 118 -10.68 3.00 0.02
C PRO A 118 -10.59 1.48 0.09
N GLY A 119 -11.60 0.82 0.68
CA GLY A 119 -11.61 -0.63 0.82
C GLY A 119 -11.68 -1.33 -0.53
N LYS A 120 -12.61 -0.87 -1.39
CA LYS A 120 -12.75 -1.37 -2.77
C LYS A 120 -11.50 -1.11 -3.60
N VAL A 121 -10.95 0.11 -3.55
CA VAL A 121 -9.75 0.52 -4.27
C VAL A 121 -8.57 -0.37 -3.92
N ILE A 122 -8.31 -0.57 -2.62
CA ILE A 122 -7.20 -1.40 -2.15
C ILE A 122 -7.37 -2.86 -2.63
N CYS A 123 -8.57 -3.44 -2.49
CA CYS A 123 -8.82 -4.81 -2.94
C CYS A 123 -8.65 -4.96 -4.46
N ARG A 124 -9.12 -3.98 -5.24
CA ARG A 124 -9.00 -3.95 -6.71
C ARG A 124 -7.54 -3.84 -7.14
N GLU A 125 -6.76 -2.96 -6.51
CA GLU A 125 -5.33 -2.84 -6.81
C GLU A 125 -4.53 -4.08 -6.36
N ALA A 126 -4.93 -4.73 -5.26
CA ALA A 126 -4.36 -6.00 -4.87
C ALA A 126 -4.67 -7.11 -5.89
N GLU A 127 -5.89 -7.20 -6.42
CA GLU A 127 -6.24 -8.14 -7.50
C GLU A 127 -5.42 -7.88 -8.77
N ARG A 128 -5.24 -6.61 -9.13
CA ARG A 128 -4.44 -6.20 -10.30
C ARG A 128 -2.96 -6.56 -10.16
N LEU A 129 -2.37 -6.32 -8.98
CA LEU A 129 -0.94 -6.49 -8.75
C LEU A 129 -0.56 -7.90 -8.29
N LYS A 130 -1.49 -8.63 -7.64
CA LYS A 130 -1.23 -9.88 -6.93
C LYS A 130 0.01 -9.79 -6.02
N PRO A 131 0.06 -8.79 -5.12
CA PRO A 131 1.24 -8.52 -4.31
C PRO A 131 1.48 -9.65 -3.31
N ALA A 132 2.70 -9.76 -2.80
CA ALA A 132 3.01 -10.71 -1.74
C ALA A 132 2.30 -10.38 -0.42
N ALA A 133 1.95 -9.11 -0.20
CA ALA A 133 1.11 -8.67 0.91
C ALA A 133 0.50 -7.29 0.63
N VAL A 134 -0.64 -7.02 1.28
CA VAL A 134 -1.23 -5.70 1.45
C VAL A 134 -0.97 -5.25 2.89
N VAL A 135 -0.26 -4.15 3.08
CA VAL A 135 0.06 -3.59 4.39
C VAL A 135 -0.78 -2.34 4.65
N MET A 136 -1.37 -2.25 5.84
CA MET A 136 -2.18 -1.11 6.24
C MET A 136 -2.13 -0.85 7.74
N GLY A 137 -2.30 0.41 8.14
CA GLY A 137 -2.45 0.77 9.54
C GLY A 137 -3.89 0.57 10.04
N THR A 138 -4.05 0.42 11.35
CA THR A 138 -5.35 0.50 12.03
C THR A 138 -5.37 1.61 13.08
N ARG A 139 -6.56 2.09 13.44
CA ARG A 139 -6.75 3.13 14.47
C ARG A 139 -6.62 2.63 15.91
N GLY A 140 -6.22 1.38 16.13
CA GLY A 140 -5.85 0.89 17.46
C GLY A 140 -6.98 0.80 18.48
N ARG A 141 -8.25 0.86 18.06
CA ARG A 141 -9.36 0.42 18.92
C ARG A 141 -9.33 -1.10 18.92
N SER A 142 -9.40 -1.70 20.11
CA SER A 142 -9.46 -3.15 20.30
C SER A 142 -10.30 -3.80 19.21
N ILE A 143 -9.81 -4.88 18.61
CA ILE A 143 -10.56 -5.76 17.69
C ILE A 143 -11.95 -6.13 18.28
N ILE A 144 -12.13 -5.96 19.60
CA ILE A 144 -13.31 -6.25 20.40
C ILE A 144 -14.34 -5.08 20.47
N GLU A 145 -13.96 -3.81 20.25
CA GLU A 145 -14.87 -2.65 20.35
C GLU A 145 -15.32 -2.09 18.98
N SER A 146 -15.72 -2.98 18.06
CA SER A 146 -16.20 -2.57 16.73
C SER A 146 -17.65 -2.06 16.76
N VAL A 147 -17.84 -0.79 17.12
CA VAL A 147 -19.12 -0.05 16.95
C VAL A 147 -19.01 1.06 15.88
N LEU A 148 -18.05 0.95 14.96
CA LEU A 148 -18.08 1.70 13.71
C LEU A 148 -18.30 0.69 12.60
N LYS A 149 -19.44 0.79 11.89
CA LYS A 149 -19.74 0.03 10.66
C LYS A 149 -18.48 -0.05 9.78
N GLY A 150 -17.84 -1.22 9.75
CA GLY A 150 -16.78 -1.65 8.83
C GLY A 150 -15.61 -0.67 8.66
N SER A 151 -14.50 -0.87 9.38
CA SER A 151 -13.26 -0.12 9.07
C SER A 151 -12.69 -0.53 7.69
N VAL A 152 -11.91 0.33 7.03
CA VAL A 152 -11.23 -0.02 5.77
C VAL A 152 -10.36 -1.27 5.94
N SER A 153 -9.66 -1.40 7.08
CA SER A 153 -8.84 -2.56 7.39
C SER A 153 -9.64 -3.85 7.57
N GLU A 154 -10.81 -3.76 8.20
CA GLU A 154 -11.74 -4.88 8.34
C GLU A 154 -12.35 -5.27 6.98
N TYR A 155 -12.74 -4.28 6.18
CA TYR A 155 -13.21 -4.51 4.82
C TYR A 155 -12.16 -5.24 3.98
N CYS A 156 -10.91 -4.76 3.95
CA CYS A 156 -9.84 -5.40 3.20
C CYS A 156 -9.53 -6.80 3.74
N PHE A 157 -9.51 -6.99 5.07
CA PHE A 157 -9.30 -8.31 5.67
C PHE A 157 -10.33 -9.34 5.21
N HIS A 158 -11.60 -8.94 5.08
CA HIS A 158 -12.66 -9.83 4.62
C HIS A 158 -12.72 -9.99 3.09
N ASN A 159 -12.39 -8.94 2.32
CA ASN A 159 -12.67 -8.89 0.88
C ASN A 159 -11.44 -9.02 -0.02
N CYS A 160 -10.22 -8.78 0.48
CA CYS A 160 -9.00 -8.96 -0.31
C CYS A 160 -8.69 -10.46 -0.46
N LYS A 161 -8.92 -11.02 -1.64
CA LYS A 161 -8.73 -12.46 -1.92
C LYS A 161 -7.41 -12.78 -2.62
N SER A 162 -6.76 -11.78 -3.20
CA SER A 162 -5.55 -11.93 -4.01
C SER A 162 -4.25 -11.98 -3.21
N ALA A 163 -4.24 -11.46 -1.96
CA ALA A 163 -3.03 -11.36 -1.16
C ALA A 163 -3.33 -11.35 0.35
N PRO A 164 -2.39 -11.82 1.20
CA PRO A 164 -2.46 -11.64 2.65
C PRO A 164 -2.53 -10.17 3.04
N VAL A 165 -3.38 -9.85 4.03
CA VAL A 165 -3.49 -8.50 4.61
C VAL A 165 -2.75 -8.43 5.94
N ILE A 166 -1.81 -7.49 6.05
CA ILE A 166 -1.04 -7.21 7.26
C ILE A 166 -1.56 -5.91 7.88
N ILE A 167 -2.16 -6.03 9.06
CA ILE A 167 -2.66 -4.88 9.81
C ILE A 167 -1.62 -4.50 10.86
N VAL A 168 -1.04 -3.30 10.71
CA VAL A 168 -0.07 -2.74 11.65
C VAL A 168 -0.82 -1.98 12.74
N PRO A 169 -0.69 -2.38 14.03
CA PRO A 169 -1.32 -1.68 15.14
C PRO A 169 -0.90 -0.21 15.22
N GLY A 170 -1.76 0.63 15.79
CA GLY A 170 -1.41 2.01 16.09
C GLY A 170 -0.23 2.08 17.06
N LYS A 171 0.61 3.12 16.92
CA LYS A 171 1.85 3.30 17.68
C LYS A 171 1.66 3.24 19.21
N ASP A 172 0.50 3.64 19.70
CA ASP A 172 0.21 3.80 21.13
C ASP A 172 -0.49 2.56 21.76
N VAL A 173 -0.78 1.51 20.99
CA VAL A 173 -1.55 0.34 21.48
C VAL A 173 -0.70 -0.59 22.36
N GLY A 174 0.63 -0.57 22.18
CA GLY A 174 1.56 -1.39 22.94
C GLY A 174 1.76 -0.95 24.40
N GLU A 175 1.44 0.31 24.74
CA GLU A 175 1.56 0.83 26.11
C GLU A 175 0.34 0.49 26.98
N ALA A 176 -0.82 0.27 26.37
CA ALA A 176 -2.07 -0.03 27.08
C ALA A 176 -2.30 -1.54 27.33
N SER A 177 -1.47 -2.42 26.76
CA SER A 177 -1.66 -3.88 26.84
C SER A 177 -0.90 -4.55 28.00
N VAL A 178 -0.44 -3.78 28.99
CA VAL A 178 0.09 -4.34 30.24
C VAL A 178 -1.03 -4.31 31.29
N ILE A 179 -1.90 -5.31 31.26
CA ILE A 179 -2.75 -5.69 32.39
C ILE A 179 -2.61 -7.19 32.59
#